data_AF-A0AB38CSP2-F1
#
_entry.id   AF-A0AB38CSP2-F1
#
_cell.length_a   1.000
_cell.length_b   1.000
_cell.length_c   1.000
_cell.angle_alpha   90.00
_cell.angle_beta   90.00
_cell.angle_gamma   90.00
#
_symmetry.space_group_name_H-M   'P 1'
#
loop_
_entity.id
_entity.type
_entity.pdbx_description
1 polymer ?
#
loop_
_entity_poly.entity_id
_entity_poly.type
_entity_poly.pdbx_seq_one_letter_code
_entity_poly.pdbx_strand_id
1 'polypeptide(L)'
;MRTDALRRLSHRCGARGDGKPETDGCGRTGVYLFCDHIVAHWRGGATHWRNAQLLCEPCHKPKSNRDASDARAQARASRPKCRPPERHPGLITRHTEQ
;
A
#
# COMPACT_ATOMS: atom_id res chain seq x y z
N MET A 1 7.00 -12.72 -17.07
CA MET A 1 7.00 -13.97 -16.28
C MET A 1 5.98 -13.80 -15.16
N ARG A 2 4.93 -14.63 -15.09
CA ARG A 2 4.03 -14.64 -13.92
C ARG A 2 4.84 -15.23 -12.76
N THR A 3 4.99 -14.48 -11.67
CA THR A 3 5.74 -14.92 -10.49
C THR A 3 5.09 -16.18 -9.91
N ASP A 4 5.91 -17.10 -9.43
CA ASP A 4 5.50 -18.44 -8.93
C ASP A 4 4.41 -18.36 -7.82
N ALA A 5 4.33 -17.20 -7.15
CA ALA A 5 3.31 -16.86 -6.16
C ALA A 5 1.86 -16.88 -6.70
N LEU A 6 1.63 -16.57 -7.98
CA LEU A 6 0.28 -16.54 -8.57
C LEU A 6 -0.31 -17.93 -8.82
N ARG A 7 0.54 -18.95 -8.98
CA ARG A 7 0.09 -20.32 -9.32
C ARG A 7 -0.45 -21.10 -8.12
N ARG A 8 -0.17 -20.66 -6.89
CA ARG A 8 -0.55 -21.37 -5.65
C ARG A 8 -1.85 -20.86 -5.02
N LEU A 9 -2.38 -19.74 -5.50
CA LEU A 9 -3.60 -19.13 -4.99
C LEU A 9 -4.83 -19.94 -5.44
N SER A 10 -5.70 -20.31 -4.50
CA SER A 10 -7.05 -20.77 -4.84
C SER A 10 -7.73 -19.68 -5.68
N HIS A 11 -8.28 -20.00 -6.85
CA HIS A 11 -8.88 -19.03 -7.78
C HIS A 11 -10.27 -18.53 -7.32
N ARG A 12 -10.36 -17.99 -6.12
CA ARG A 12 -11.55 -17.34 -5.55
C ARG A 12 -11.20 -15.98 -4.98
N CYS A 13 -12.14 -15.05 -5.04
CA CYS A 13 -12.01 -13.76 -4.38
C CYS A 13 -11.85 -13.96 -2.86
N GLY A 14 -10.83 -13.33 -2.27
CA GLY A 14 -10.45 -13.45 -0.87
C GLY A 14 -9.45 -14.57 -0.59
N ALA A 15 -9.00 -15.31 -1.61
CA ALA A 15 -7.94 -16.30 -1.41
C ALA A 15 -6.60 -15.63 -1.16
N ARG A 16 -5.93 -16.05 -0.09
CA ARG A 16 -4.54 -15.72 0.22
C ARG A 16 -3.58 -16.72 -0.38
N GLY A 17 -2.32 -16.33 -0.59
CA GLY A 17 -1.32 -17.21 -1.22
C GLY A 17 -0.97 -18.44 -0.40
N ASP A 18 -1.38 -18.48 0.87
CA ASP A 18 -1.25 -19.62 1.77
C ASP A 18 -2.46 -20.57 1.77
N GLY A 19 -3.46 -20.29 0.94
CA GLY A 19 -4.67 -21.10 0.82
C GLY A 19 -5.63 -20.93 2.00
N LYS A 20 -5.34 -20.08 2.99
CA LYS A 20 -6.21 -19.88 4.15
C LYS A 20 -7.39 -18.95 3.85
N PRO A 21 -8.61 -19.25 4.36
CA PRO A 21 -9.80 -18.42 4.19
C PRO A 21 -9.84 -17.32 5.25
N GLU A 22 -9.06 -16.24 5.11
CA GLU A 22 -9.16 -15.12 6.05
C GLU A 22 -9.34 -13.79 5.31
N THR A 23 -10.61 -13.57 4.95
CA THR A 23 -11.39 -12.33 4.94
C THR A 23 -10.85 -11.10 4.19
N ASP A 24 -11.58 -10.72 3.14
CA ASP A 24 -11.75 -9.39 2.51
C ASP A 24 -12.36 -9.53 1.08
N GLY A 25 -12.48 -10.76 0.58
CA GLY A 25 -13.14 -11.07 -0.68
C GLY A 25 -14.52 -11.70 -0.55
N CYS A 26 -15.35 -11.51 -1.57
CA CYS A 26 -16.73 -12.01 -1.62
C CYS A 26 -16.87 -13.49 -2.00
N GLY A 27 -15.76 -14.25 -2.11
CA GLY A 27 -15.78 -15.66 -2.47
C GLY A 27 -16.06 -15.97 -3.94
N ARG A 28 -16.32 -14.97 -4.79
CA ARG A 28 -16.63 -15.15 -6.22
C ARG A 28 -15.51 -15.89 -6.96
N THR A 29 -15.89 -16.85 -7.79
CA THR A 29 -15.03 -17.65 -8.68
C THR A 29 -15.38 -17.37 -10.14
N GLY A 30 -14.57 -17.87 -11.08
CA GLY A 30 -14.88 -17.80 -12.53
C GLY A 30 -14.86 -16.39 -13.13
N VAL A 31 -14.35 -15.41 -12.38
CA VAL A 31 -14.19 -14.02 -12.81
C VAL A 31 -12.72 -13.66 -12.88
N TYR A 32 -12.41 -12.56 -13.57
CA TYR A 32 -11.07 -11.98 -13.50
C TYR A 32 -10.77 -11.56 -12.06
N LEU A 33 -9.62 -12.03 -11.55
CA LEU A 33 -9.14 -11.74 -10.21
C LEU A 33 -7.85 -10.93 -10.30
N PHE A 34 -7.82 -9.82 -9.58
CA PHE A 34 -6.65 -8.98 -9.35
C PHE A 34 -5.81 -9.59 -8.23
N CYS A 35 -4.50 -9.65 -8.41
CA CYS A 35 -3.57 -9.98 -7.34
C CYS A 35 -3.11 -8.69 -6.68
N ASP A 36 -3.33 -8.58 -5.38
CA ASP A 36 -3.02 -7.38 -4.61
C ASP A 36 -2.35 -7.77 -3.29
N HIS A 37 -1.60 -6.83 -2.70
CA HIS A 37 -0.98 -7.04 -1.40
C HIS A 37 -2.01 -6.84 -0.27
N ILE A 38 -2.03 -7.74 0.72
CA ILE A 38 -2.87 -7.63 1.93
C ILE A 38 -2.43 -6.39 2.72
N VAL A 39 -1.15 -6.36 3.08
CA VAL A 39 -0.47 -5.15 3.56
C VAL A 39 0.14 -4.46 2.36
N ALA A 40 -0.34 -3.25 2.05
CA ALA A 40 0.15 -2.48 0.92
C ALA A 40 1.66 -2.23 1.00
N HIS A 41 2.33 -2.22 -0.14
CA HIS A 41 3.78 -2.00 -0.24
C HIS A 41 4.23 -0.69 0.43
N TRP A 42 3.46 0.39 0.30
CA TRP A 42 3.78 1.69 0.91
C TRP A 42 3.71 1.68 2.44
N ARG A 43 3.01 0.71 3.04
CA ARG A 43 2.99 0.47 4.50
C ARG A 43 4.10 -0.48 4.96
N GLY A 44 5.05 -0.83 4.08
CA GLY A 44 6.10 -1.81 4.35
C GLY A 44 5.70 -3.25 4.10
N GLY A 45 4.58 -3.49 3.40
CA GLY A 45 4.16 -4.84 3.03
C GLY A 45 5.12 -5.51 2.05
N ALA A 46 5.69 -6.64 2.44
CA ALA A 46 6.64 -7.38 1.60
C ALA A 46 5.95 -8.10 0.43
N THR A 47 6.65 -8.22 -0.69
CA THR A 47 6.15 -8.94 -1.88
C THR A 47 6.43 -10.43 -1.73
N HIS A 48 5.51 -11.15 -1.08
CA HIS A 48 5.54 -12.62 -0.98
C HIS A 48 4.13 -13.21 -0.95
N TRP A 49 4.01 -14.50 -1.24
CA TRP A 49 2.73 -15.20 -1.36
C TRP A 49 1.82 -15.07 -0.15
N ARG A 50 2.35 -15.10 1.08
CA ARG A 50 1.54 -14.89 2.30
C ARG A 50 0.92 -13.50 2.42
N ASN A 51 1.47 -12.50 1.73
CA ASN A 51 0.96 -11.14 1.68
C ASN A 51 0.17 -10.89 0.37
N ALA A 52 -0.02 -11.89 -0.47
CA ALA A 52 -0.79 -11.76 -1.70
C ALA A 52 -2.22 -12.28 -1.49
N GLN A 53 -3.19 -11.55 -2.04
CA GLN A 53 -4.59 -11.96 -2.09
C GLN A 53 -5.18 -11.76 -3.49
N LEU A 54 -6.15 -12.60 -3.84
CA LEU A 54 -6.94 -12.44 -5.07
C LEU A 54 -8.25 -11.72 -4.78
N LEU A 55 -8.57 -10.67 -5.53
CA LEU A 55 -9.83 -9.92 -5.41
C LEU A 55 -10.52 -9.77 -6.76
N CYS A 56 -11.83 -9.91 -6.81
CA CYS A 56 -12.61 -9.46 -7.96
C CYS A 56 -12.66 -7.93 -8.01
N GLU A 57 -12.98 -7.34 -9.16
CA GLU A 57 -13.02 -5.88 -9.32
C GLU A 57 -13.86 -5.16 -8.23
N PRO A 58 -15.08 -5.62 -7.88
CA PRO A 58 -15.88 -4.98 -6.85
C PRO A 58 -15.25 -4.97 -5.45
N CYS A 59 -14.39 -5.95 -5.13
CA CYS A 59 -13.67 -5.99 -3.85
C CYS A 59 -12.32 -5.26 -3.93
N HIS A 60 -11.66 -5.32 -5.09
CA HIS A 60 -10.38 -4.67 -5.33
C HIS A 60 -10.51 -3.13 -5.28
N LYS A 61 -11.51 -2.57 -5.95
CA LYS A 61 -11.67 -1.11 -6.10
C LYS A 61 -11.83 -0.38 -4.74
N PRO A 62 -12.68 -0.83 -3.81
CA PRO A 62 -12.76 -0.26 -2.46
C PRO A 62 -11.43 -0.33 -1.70
N LYS A 63 -10.71 -1.46 -1.80
CA LYS A 63 -9.39 -1.60 -1.17
C LYS A 63 -8.39 -0.60 -1.73
N SER A 64 -8.25 -0.51 -3.05
CA SER A 64 -7.33 0.45 -3.67
C SER A 64 -7.65 1.89 -3.29
N ASN A 65 -8.95 2.24 -3.20
CA ASN A 65 -9.38 3.57 -2.77
C ASN A 65 -9.02 3.86 -1.30
N ARG A 66 -9.21 2.88 -0.41
CA ARG A 66 -8.81 2.98 1.00
C ARG A 66 -7.30 3.15 1.14
N ASP A 67 -6.52 2.30 0.47
CA ASP A 67 -5.06 2.38 0.48
C ASP A 67 -4.54 3.73 -0.03
N ALA A 68 -5.15 4.26 -1.11
CA ALA A 68 -4.80 5.58 -1.63
C ALA A 68 -5.18 6.72 -0.68
N SER A 69 -6.34 6.62 -0.01
CA SER A 69 -6.77 7.59 1.00
C SER A 69 -5.80 7.61 2.18
N ASP A 70 -5.45 6.43 2.69
CA ASP A 70 -4.57 6.28 3.84
C ASP A 70 -3.15 6.74 3.53
N ALA A 71 -2.63 6.44 2.33
CA ALA A 71 -1.33 6.93 1.88
C ALA A 71 -1.28 8.46 1.87
N ARG A 72 -2.35 9.11 1.38
CA ARG A 72 -2.46 10.59 1.38
C ARG A 72 -2.58 11.14 2.80
N ALA A 73 -3.34 10.50 3.67
CA ALA A 73 -3.47 10.91 5.07
C ALA A 73 -2.12 10.82 5.79
N GLN A 74 -1.40 9.71 5.64
CA GLN A 74 -0.08 9.50 6.21
C GLN A 74 0.93 10.55 5.69
N ALA A 75 0.97 10.78 4.37
CA ALA A 75 1.86 11.77 3.77
C ALA A 75 1.58 13.20 4.27
N ARG A 76 0.30 13.53 4.52
CA ARG A 76 -0.09 14.81 5.13
C ARG A 76 0.33 14.91 6.59
N ALA A 77 0.17 13.83 7.35
CA ALA A 77 0.55 13.78 8.76
C ALA A 77 2.08 13.87 8.95
N SER A 78 2.86 13.25 8.06
CA SER A 78 4.32 13.29 8.10
C SER A 78 4.91 14.60 7.56
N ARG A 79 4.10 15.46 6.93
CA ARG A 79 4.58 16.70 6.32
C ARG A 79 4.88 17.73 7.43
N PRO A 80 6.09 18.32 7.49
CA PRO A 80 6.37 19.38 8.44
C PRO A 80 5.45 20.58 8.17
N LYS A 81 4.89 21.16 9.25
CA LYS A 81 3.98 22.33 9.16
C LYS A 81 4.68 23.55 8.58
N CYS A 82 5.94 23.76 8.98
CA CYS A 82 6.81 24.80 8.45
C CYS A 82 7.95 24.15 7.69
N ARG A 83 8.24 24.63 6.49
CA ARG A 83 9.50 24.30 5.83
C ARG A 83 10.64 24.98 6.62
N PRO A 84 11.79 24.31 6.79
CA PRO A 84 12.95 25.00 7.33
C PRO A 84 13.27 26.21 6.43
N PRO A 85 13.66 27.35 7.01
CA PRO A 85 14.09 28.49 6.22
C PRO A 85 15.25 28.06 5.33
N GLU A 86 15.14 28.33 4.02
CA GLU A 86 16.26 28.09 3.10
C GLU A 86 17.44 28.99 3.52
N ARG A 87 18.64 28.42 3.57
CA ARG A 87 19.87 29.21 3.80
C ARG A 87 20.22 29.91 2.49
N HIS A 88 19.63 31.08 2.25
CA HIS A 88 20.01 31.91 1.12
C HIS A 88 21.41 32.51 1.38
N PRO A 89 22.32 32.55 0.39
CA PRO A 89 23.67 33.11 0.58
C PRO A 89 23.69 34.60 0.97
N GLY A 90 22.57 35.32 0.83
CA GLY A 90 22.42 36.70 1.29
C GLY A 90 21.94 36.87 2.74
N LEU A 91 21.65 35.79 3.47
CA LEU A 91 21.18 35.87 4.85
C LEU A 91 22.38 35.94 5.81
N ILE A 92 22.77 37.15 6.20
CA ILE A 92 23.83 37.37 7.19
C ILE A 92 23.32 36.89 8.56
N THR A 93 23.76 35.71 9.01
CA THR A 93 23.53 35.28 10.39
C THR A 93 24.31 36.22 11.29
N ARG A 94 23.63 37.15 11.97
CA ARG A 94 24.26 38.01 12.96
C ARG A 94 24.80 37.12 14.07
N HIS A 95 26.12 36.96 14.13
CA HIS A 95 26.77 36.37 15.28
C HIS A 95 26.66 37.37 16.42
N THR A 96 25.95 37.01 17.48
CA THR A 96 25.92 37.77 18.73
C THR A 96 27.20 37.44 19.49
N GLU A 97 28.15 38.36 19.49
CA GLU A 97 29.35 38.28 20.34
C GLU A 97 29.04 38.92 21.71
N GLN A 98 29.55 38.28 22.77
CA GLN A 98 29.41 38.65 24.18
C GLN A 98 30.33 39.81 24.56
#